data_AF-A0A1M7Q2A9-F1
#
_entry.id   AF-A0A1M7Q2A9-F1
#
_cell.length_a   1.000
_cell.length_b   1.000
_cell.length_c   1.000
_cell.angle_alpha   90.00
_cell.angle_beta   90.00
_cell.angle_gamma   90.00
#
_symmetry.space_group_name_H-M   'P 1'
#
loop_
_entity.id
_entity.type
_entity.pdbx_description
1 polymer ?
#
loop_
_entity_poly.entity_id
_entity_poly.type
_entity_poly.pdbx_seq_one_letter_code
_entity_poly.pdbx_strand_id
1 'polypeptide(L)'
;MKKHIITGIVILISMLFTYAAIFKAMDYPLFLSDMSKSPLLVKYDKNLLAPVVLGTEFLIVVLLNFPVTRKTGFFLSFFVMAIFSLYLSTLYFFFTNIPCSCGGILGKMPYPVHIVFNICFTLLSGTGVLLSNRS
;
A
#
# COMPACT_ATOMS: atom_id res chain seq x y z
N MET A 1 10.00 -11.18 23.85
CA MET A 1 9.30 -9.89 23.58
C MET A 1 9.50 -9.37 22.15
N LYS A 2 10.73 -9.10 21.68
CA LYS A 2 10.98 -8.58 20.31
C LYS A 2 10.33 -9.40 19.19
N LYS A 3 10.41 -10.74 19.23
CA LYS A 3 9.76 -11.63 18.25
C LYS A 3 8.24 -11.46 18.19
N HIS A 4 7.56 -11.32 19.34
CA HIS A 4 6.10 -11.11 19.36
C HIS A 4 5.70 -9.75 18.77
N ILE A 5 6.49 -8.70 19.02
CA ILE A 5 6.27 -7.38 18.42
C ILE A 5 6.43 -7.44 16.90
N ILE A 6 7.49 -8.08 16.39
CA ILE A 6 7.70 -8.25 14.95
C ILE A 6 6.53 -9.01 14.32
N THR A 7 6.09 -10.11 14.93
CA THR A 7 4.95 -10.89 14.42
C THR A 7 3.67 -10.07 14.40
N GLY A 8 3.40 -9.25 15.42
CA GLY A 8 2.25 -8.33 15.43
C GLY A 8 2.30 -7.33 14.27
N ILE A 9 3.46 -6.72 14.03
CA ILE A 9 3.67 -5.78 12.92
C ILE A 9 3.47 -6.48 11.56
N VAL A 10 4.01 -7.70 11.39
CA VAL A 10 3.81 -8.51 10.18
C VAL A 10 2.33 -8.74 9.93
N ILE A 11 1.58 -9.18 10.93
CA ILE A 11 0.15 -9.50 10.78
C ILE A 11 -0.63 -8.25 10.37
N LEU A 12 -0.38 -7.11 11.01
CA LEU A 12 -1.07 -5.85 10.69
C LEU A 12 -0.81 -5.41 9.24
N ILE A 13 0.45 -5.42 8.81
CA ILE A 13 0.82 -5.00 7.45
C ILE A 13 0.29 -6.01 6.43
N SER A 14 0.47 -7.31 6.67
CA SER A 14 -0.04 -8.35 5.79
C SER A 14 -1.56 -8.27 5.64
N MET A 15 -2.29 -8.01 6.72
CA MET A 15 -3.75 -7.86 6.68
C MET A 15 -4.17 -6.65 5.83
N LEU A 16 -3.48 -5.52 5.98
CA LEU A 16 -3.73 -4.32 5.19
C LEU A 16 -3.52 -4.57 3.69
N PHE A 17 -2.34 -5.10 3.30
CA PHE A 17 -2.04 -5.36 1.88
C PHE A 17 -2.93 -6.44 1.30
N THR A 18 -3.28 -7.48 2.07
CA THR A 18 -4.23 -8.51 1.64
C THR A 18 -5.60 -7.89 1.38
N TYR A 19 -6.10 -7.04 2.27
CA TYR A 19 -7.36 -6.34 2.08
C TYR A 19 -7.33 -5.48 0.80
N ALA A 20 -6.31 -4.64 0.64
CA ALA A 20 -6.17 -3.79 -0.55
C ALA A 20 -6.11 -4.60 -1.85
N ALA A 21 -5.31 -5.67 -1.88
CA ALA A 21 -5.15 -6.52 -3.04
C ALA A 21 -6.45 -7.27 -3.40
N ILE A 22 -7.15 -7.85 -2.42
CA ILE A 22 -8.41 -8.57 -2.67
C ILE A 22 -9.47 -7.62 -3.24
N PHE A 23 -9.67 -6.45 -2.64
CA PHE A 23 -10.68 -5.50 -3.11
C PHE A 23 -10.36 -4.97 -4.52
N LYS A 24 -9.09 -4.74 -4.84
CA LYS A 24 -8.69 -4.36 -6.21
C LYS A 24 -8.81 -5.50 -7.21
N ALA A 25 -8.60 -6.73 -6.80
CA ALA A 25 -8.79 -7.91 -7.65
C ALA A 25 -10.26 -8.18 -7.93
N MET A 26 -11.13 -8.04 -6.91
CA MET A 26 -12.58 -8.21 -7.06
C MET A 26 -13.19 -7.16 -7.99
N ASP A 27 -12.87 -5.89 -7.78
CA ASP A 27 -13.39 -4.78 -8.58
C ASP A 27 -12.33 -4.25 -9.56
N TYR A 28 -11.63 -5.14 -10.26
CA TYR A 28 -10.56 -4.77 -11.19
C TYR A 28 -10.96 -3.75 -12.27
N PRO A 29 -12.17 -3.83 -12.89
CA PRO A 29 -12.61 -2.82 -13.85
C PRO A 29 -12.77 -1.43 -13.23
N LEU A 30 -13.26 -1.36 -11.98
CA LEU A 30 -13.39 -0.11 -11.24
C LEU A 30 -12.01 0.45 -10.88
N PHE A 31 -11.10 -0.41 -10.44
CA PHE A 31 -9.71 -0.05 -10.18
C PHE A 31 -9.04 0.57 -11.41
N LEU A 32 -9.21 -0.03 -12.59
CA LEU A 32 -8.69 0.48 -13.85
C LEU A 32 -9.35 1.82 -14.26
N SER A 33 -10.66 1.95 -14.04
CA SER A 33 -11.41 3.19 -14.29
C SER A 33 -10.96 4.32 -13.36
N ASP A 34 -10.74 4.06 -12.09
CA ASP A 34 -10.30 5.08 -11.12
C ASP A 34 -8.85 5.47 -11.36
N MET A 35 -7.98 4.51 -11.68
CA MET A 35 -6.61 4.79 -12.11
C MET A 35 -6.62 5.66 -13.38
N SER A 36 -7.66 5.51 -14.22
CA SER A 36 -7.83 6.31 -15.42
C SER A 36 -8.18 7.76 -15.21
N LYS A 37 -8.84 8.07 -14.11
CA LYS A 37 -9.24 9.44 -13.75
C LYS A 37 -8.09 10.21 -13.09
N SER A 38 -7.01 9.53 -12.69
CA SER A 38 -5.85 10.17 -12.08
C SER A 38 -5.01 10.90 -13.14
N PRO A 39 -4.87 12.24 -13.04
CA PRO A 39 -4.11 13.05 -13.99
C PRO A 39 -2.60 12.76 -13.95
N LEU A 40 -2.09 12.25 -12.83
CA LEU A 40 -0.69 11.84 -12.69
C LEU A 40 -0.41 10.51 -13.42
N LEU A 41 -1.43 9.66 -13.56
CA LEU A 41 -1.29 8.32 -14.14
C LEU A 41 -1.84 8.23 -15.57
N VAL A 42 -2.49 9.27 -16.07
CA VAL A 42 -3.08 9.30 -17.42
C VAL A 42 -2.05 9.08 -18.53
N LYS A 43 -0.78 9.42 -18.29
CA LYS A 43 0.33 9.26 -19.25
C LYS A 43 0.89 7.84 -19.30
N TYR A 44 0.57 6.99 -18.33
CA TYR A 44 1.08 5.62 -18.24
C TYR A 44 0.05 4.62 -18.75
N ASP A 45 0.53 3.49 -19.30
CA ASP A 45 -0.35 2.40 -19.68
C ASP A 45 -0.91 1.70 -18.44
N LYS A 46 -2.22 1.83 -18.26
CA LYS A 46 -2.93 1.33 -17.08
C LYS A 46 -3.11 -0.18 -17.13
N ASN A 47 -3.13 -0.76 -18.33
CA ASN A 47 -3.20 -2.21 -18.49
C ASN A 47 -1.91 -2.89 -18.04
N LEU A 48 -0.79 -2.14 -18.01
CA LEU A 48 0.48 -2.59 -17.44
C LEU A 48 0.60 -2.18 -15.96
N LEU A 49 0.22 -0.96 -15.60
CA LEU A 49 0.41 -0.44 -14.26
C LEU A 49 -0.51 -1.10 -13.22
N ALA A 50 -1.78 -1.34 -13.58
CA ALA A 50 -2.74 -1.97 -12.68
C ALA A 50 -2.29 -3.37 -12.19
N PRO A 51 -1.88 -4.32 -13.05
CA PRO A 51 -1.39 -5.61 -12.60
C PRO A 51 -0.04 -5.51 -11.87
N VAL A 52 0.80 -4.51 -12.16
CA VAL A 52 2.03 -4.26 -11.39
C VAL A 52 1.69 -3.85 -9.96
N VAL A 53 0.78 -2.89 -9.78
CA VAL A 53 0.34 -2.47 -8.43
C VAL A 53 -0.24 -3.67 -7.68
N LEU A 54 -1.19 -4.38 -8.30
CA LEU A 54 -1.83 -5.55 -7.68
C LEU A 54 -0.81 -6.65 -7.33
N GLY A 55 0.11 -6.94 -8.24
CA GLY A 55 1.16 -7.94 -8.06
C GLY A 55 2.15 -7.55 -6.95
N THR A 56 2.51 -6.27 -6.85
CA THR A 56 3.39 -5.80 -5.76
C THR A 56 2.72 -5.91 -4.39
N GLU A 57 1.41 -5.67 -4.29
CA GLU A 57 0.68 -5.83 -3.03
C GLU A 57 0.64 -7.29 -2.57
N PHE A 58 0.34 -8.22 -3.48
CA PHE A 58 0.42 -9.66 -3.16
C PHE A 58 1.84 -10.10 -2.82
N LEU A 59 2.84 -9.61 -3.56
CA LEU A 59 4.25 -9.92 -3.31
C LEU A 59 4.67 -9.49 -1.90
N ILE A 60 4.25 -8.31 -1.44
CA ILE A 60 4.54 -7.84 -0.07
C ILE A 60 3.97 -8.80 0.97
N VAL A 61 2.72 -9.25 0.80
CA VAL A 61 2.08 -10.21 1.71
C VAL A 61 2.87 -11.51 1.77
N VAL A 62 3.27 -12.05 0.62
CA VAL A 62 4.08 -13.27 0.55
C VAL A 62 5.41 -13.05 1.27
N LEU A 63 6.15 -11.99 0.93
CA LEU A 63 7.48 -11.71 1.50
C LEU A 63 7.46 -11.55 3.02
N LEU A 64 6.41 -10.94 3.59
CA LEU A 64 6.28 -10.72 5.03
C LEU A 64 5.99 -12.00 5.82
N ASN A 65 5.25 -12.94 5.22
CA ASN A 65 4.90 -14.20 5.86
C ASN A 65 6.11 -15.15 5.98
N PHE A 66 7.03 -15.14 5.01
CA PHE A 66 8.24 -15.96 5.06
C PHE A 66 9.35 -15.29 5.91
N PRO A 67 9.90 -15.97 6.92
CA PRO A 67 10.88 -15.38 7.84
C PRO A 67 12.18 -14.96 7.13
N VAL A 68 12.60 -15.69 6.10
CA VAL A 68 13.83 -15.41 5.33
C VAL A 68 13.71 -14.12 4.53
N THR A 69 12.54 -13.82 3.97
CA THR A 69 12.30 -12.65 3.11
C THR A 69 11.64 -11.48 3.84
N ARG A 70 11.32 -11.65 5.12
CA ARG A 70 10.53 -10.68 5.91
C ARG A 70 11.13 -9.28 5.92
N LYS A 71 12.46 -9.17 6.02
CA LYS A 71 13.16 -7.88 5.99
C LYS A 71 12.92 -7.15 4.65
N THR A 72 13.01 -7.89 3.54
CA THR A 72 12.70 -7.37 2.20
C THR A 72 11.23 -6.97 2.10
N GLY A 73 10.31 -7.76 2.67
CA GLY A 73 8.88 -7.43 2.73
C GLY A 73 8.61 -6.12 3.48
N PHE A 74 9.26 -5.89 4.62
CA PHE A 74 9.14 -4.63 5.36
C PHE A 74 9.69 -3.43 4.59
N PHE A 75 10.84 -3.60 3.92
CA PHE A 75 11.41 -2.55 3.09
C PHE A 75 10.48 -2.22 1.93
N LEU A 76 10.01 -3.23 1.20
CA LEU A 76 9.09 -3.04 0.08
C LEU A 76 7.78 -2.38 0.52
N SER A 77 7.20 -2.82 1.64
CA SER A 77 6.04 -2.19 2.28
C SER A 77 6.28 -0.72 2.60
N PHE A 78 7.43 -0.39 3.20
CA PHE A 78 7.80 0.98 3.52
C PHE A 78 7.84 1.87 2.27
N PHE A 79 8.52 1.43 1.21
CA PHE A 79 8.62 2.21 -0.03
C PHE A 79 7.28 2.36 -0.73
N VAL A 80 6.50 1.29 -0.85
CA VAL A 80 5.19 1.33 -1.49
C VAL A 80 4.26 2.27 -0.73
N MET A 81 4.20 2.19 0.60
CA MET A 81 3.37 3.09 1.42
C MET A 81 3.85 4.55 1.36
N ALA A 82 5.16 4.79 1.32
CA ALA A 82 5.71 6.14 1.20
C ALA A 82 5.39 6.77 -0.17
N ILE A 83 5.62 6.03 -1.26
CA ILE A 83 5.28 6.48 -2.62
C ILE A 83 3.78 6.75 -2.73
N PHE A 84 2.96 5.86 -2.18
CA PHE A 84 1.52 6.00 -2.21
C PHE A 84 1.03 7.20 -1.38
N SER A 85 1.66 7.47 -0.24
CA SER A 85 1.41 8.69 0.56
C SER A 85 1.77 9.97 -0.20
N LEU A 86 2.91 9.97 -0.90
CA LEU A 86 3.34 11.11 -1.72
C LEU A 86 2.38 11.34 -2.90
N TYR A 87 1.93 10.26 -3.53
CA TYR A 87 0.93 10.31 -4.60
C TYR A 87 -0.39 10.93 -4.11
N LEU A 88 -0.93 10.44 -2.98
CA LEU A 88 -2.16 10.99 -2.40
C LEU A 88 -2.00 12.45 -1.96
N SER A 89 -0.83 12.80 -1.40
CA SER A 89 -0.54 14.18 -0.98
C SER A 89 -0.50 15.12 -2.18
N THR A 90 0.18 14.71 -3.26
CA THR A 90 0.20 15.48 -4.52
C THR A 90 -1.21 15.63 -5.09
N LEU A 91 -2.00 14.56 -5.11
CA LEU A 91 -3.39 14.65 -5.57
C LEU A 91 -4.22 15.62 -4.72
N TYR A 92 -4.08 15.56 -3.40
CA TYR A 92 -4.84 16.40 -2.48
C TYR A 92 -4.52 17.90 -2.61
N PHE A 93 -3.25 18.26 -2.78
CA PHE A 93 -2.84 19.67 -2.86
C PHE A 93 -3.04 20.29 -4.25
N PHE A 94 -2.89 19.51 -5.32
CA PHE A 94 -2.88 20.06 -6.69
C PHE A 94 -4.19 19.83 -7.44
N PHE A 95 -5.05 18.91 -7.00
CA PHE A 95 -6.24 18.52 -7.73
C PHE A 95 -7.49 18.45 -6.84
N THR A 96 -8.65 18.75 -7.41
CA THR A 96 -9.94 18.72 -6.72
C THR A 96 -10.77 17.53 -7.21
N ASN A 97 -11.35 16.76 -6.27
CA ASN A 97 -12.37 15.73 -6.52
C ASN A 97 -11.97 14.56 -7.44
N ILE A 98 -10.79 13.96 -7.23
CA ILE A 98 -10.40 12.72 -7.91
C ILE A 98 -10.75 11.51 -7.02
N PRO A 99 -11.30 10.41 -7.56
CA PRO A 99 -11.52 9.20 -6.77
C PRO A 99 -10.20 8.43 -6.51
N CYS A 100 -10.03 7.93 -5.29
CA CYS A 100 -8.91 7.05 -4.89
C CYS A 100 -9.16 5.63 -5.40
N SER A 101 -8.26 5.06 -6.20
CA SER A 101 -8.34 3.68 -6.74
C SER A 101 -8.05 2.58 -5.70
N CYS A 102 -8.42 2.82 -4.46
CA CYS A 102 -7.85 2.16 -3.29
C CYS A 102 -8.70 0.96 -2.84
N GLY A 103 -9.91 0.85 -3.40
CA GLY A 103 -10.83 -0.27 -3.19
C GLY A 103 -11.49 -0.25 -1.81
N GLY A 104 -12.70 -0.82 -1.72
CA GLY A 104 -13.39 -1.05 -0.45
C GLY A 104 -13.53 0.20 0.45
N ILE A 105 -13.23 0.04 1.73
CA ILE A 105 -13.30 1.10 2.74
C ILE A 105 -12.18 2.15 2.52
N LEU A 106 -11.00 1.73 2.07
CA LEU A 106 -9.86 2.61 1.81
C LEU A 106 -10.15 3.62 0.69
N GLY A 107 -10.92 3.22 -0.33
CA GLY A 107 -11.39 4.10 -1.40
C GLY A 107 -12.44 5.13 -0.97
N LYS A 108 -13.11 4.91 0.17
CA LYS A 108 -14.15 5.80 0.71
C LYS A 108 -13.62 6.81 1.75
N MET A 109 -12.36 6.65 2.18
CA MET A 109 -11.76 7.56 3.17
C MET A 109 -11.46 8.93 2.54
N PRO A 110 -11.67 10.03 3.28
CA PRO A 110 -11.17 11.34 2.88
C PRO A 110 -9.65 11.31 2.72
N TYR A 111 -9.13 12.00 1.70
CA TYR A 111 -7.69 12.13 1.44
C TYR A 111 -6.83 12.39 2.69
N PRO A 112 -7.10 13.41 3.54
CA PRO A 112 -6.26 13.67 4.70
C PRO A 112 -6.22 12.49 5.69
N VAL A 113 -7.35 11.79 5.87
CA VAL A 113 -7.42 10.60 6.74
C VAL A 113 -6.59 9.47 6.15
N HIS A 114 -6.69 9.24 4.84
CA HIS A 114 -5.94 8.19 4.16
C HIS A 114 -4.43 8.46 4.15
N ILE A 115 -4.01 9.72 3.98
CA ILE A 115 -2.59 10.09 4.05
C ILE A 115 -2.04 9.80 5.45
N VAL A 116 -2.74 10.21 6.51
CA VAL A 116 -2.33 9.92 7.90
C VAL A 116 -2.27 8.41 8.13
N PHE A 117 -3.27 7.66 7.67
CA PHE A 117 -3.29 6.21 7.74
C PHE A 117 -2.04 5.59 7.10
N ASN A 118 -1.70 5.99 5.87
CA ASN A 118 -0.53 5.45 5.19
C ASN A 118 0.77 5.84 5.87
N ILE A 119 0.89 7.06 6.40
CA ILE A 119 2.07 7.50 7.17
C ILE A 119 2.23 6.63 8.42
N CYS A 120 1.17 6.33 9.17
CA CYS A 120 1.22 5.44 10.33
C CYS A 120 1.76 4.05 9.95
N PHE A 121 1.27 3.45 8.87
CA PHE A 121 1.76 2.15 8.40
C PHE A 121 3.16 2.20 7.77
N THR A 122 3.55 3.36 7.21
CA THR A 122 4.92 3.61 6.74
C THR A 122 5.88 3.58 7.94
N LEU A 123 5.57 4.30 9.01
CA LEU A 123 6.37 4.28 10.24
C LEU A 123 6.40 2.88 10.85
N LEU A 124 5.26 2.17 10.88
CA LEU A 124 5.18 0.79 11.36
C LEU A 124 6.11 -0.14 10.55
N SER A 125 6.09 -0.03 9.22
CA SER A 125 7.00 -0.77 8.33
C SER A 125 8.46 -0.45 8.62
N GLY A 126 8.80 0.82 8.82
CA GLY A 126 10.14 1.28 9.20
C GLY A 126 10.60 0.69 10.55
N THR A 127 9.72 0.66 11.55
CA THR A 127 10.03 -0.02 12.83
C THR A 127 10.26 -1.51 12.64
N GLY A 128 9.50 -2.17 11.76
CA GLY A 128 9.70 -3.57 11.38
C GLY A 128 11.08 -3.82 10.78
N VAL A 129 11.56 -2.95 9.87
CA VAL A 129 12.92 -3.02 9.31
C VAL A 129 13.98 -2.89 10.40
N LEU A 130 13.88 -1.86 11.25
CA LEU A 130 14.86 -1.58 12.31
C LEU A 130 14.94 -2.73 13.32
N LEU A 131 13.80 -3.30 13.70
CA LEU A 131 13.73 -4.39 14.66
C LEU A 131 14.20 -5.72 14.06
N SER A 132 13.96 -5.93 12.76
CA SER A 132 14.45 -7.10 12.01
C SER A 132 15.97 -7.07 11.78
N ASN A 133 16.61 -5.90 11.81
CA ASN A 133 18.05 -5.78 11.64
C ASN A 133 18.85 -6.00 12.95
N ARG A 134 18.15 -6.08 14.09
CA ARG A 134 18.72 -6.25 15.44
C ARG A 134 18.45 -7.63 16.05
N SER A 135 17.95 -8.58 15.27
CA SER A 135 17.67 -9.97 15.66
C SER A 135 18.46 -10.93 14.79
#